data_AF-A0A6L9YZE4-F1
#
_entry.id   AF-A0A6L9YZE4-F1
#
_cell.length_a   1.000
_cell.length_b   1.000
_cell.length_c   1.000
_cell.angle_alpha   90.00
_cell.angle_beta   90.00
_cell.angle_gamma   90.00
#
_symmetry.space_group_name_H-M   'P 1'
#
loop_
_entity.id
_entity.type
_entity.pdbx_description
1 polymer ?
#
loop_
_entity_poly.entity_id
_entity_poly.type
_entity_poly.pdbx_seq_one_letter_code
_entity_poly.pdbx_strand_id
1 'polypeptide(L)'
;MAFASNLISNWEIRDVLEPSTRQPQQLPKQLPKQIYINGQQPKLQPVAFMFPGQGAQYVNMGLELTHEISTFRVLIDRCSELLKPHLGIDLRHVLYPKQEQTNQATEQLKQTSITQ
;
A
#
# COMPACT_ATOMS: atom_id res chain seq x y z
N MET A 1 -18.96 12.78 -26.96
CA MET A 1 -18.44 13.16 -25.64
C MET A 1 -18.85 12.08 -24.64
N ALA A 2 -17.99 11.77 -23.67
CA ALA A 2 -18.11 10.76 -22.61
C ALA A 2 -17.68 9.32 -22.98
N PHE A 3 -16.39 9.00 -22.84
CA PHE A 3 -15.86 7.64 -22.61
C PHE A 3 -14.41 7.74 -22.11
N ALA A 4 -14.21 8.07 -20.82
CA ALA A 4 -12.89 7.93 -20.17
C ALA A 4 -12.90 7.97 -18.63
N SER A 5 -14.05 7.98 -17.95
CA SER A 5 -14.06 8.25 -16.49
C SER A 5 -14.26 7.03 -15.60
N ASN A 6 -14.54 5.84 -16.14
CA ASN A 6 -14.96 4.68 -15.32
C ASN A 6 -14.02 3.46 -15.38
N LEU A 7 -12.86 3.56 -16.01
CA LEU A 7 -11.92 2.43 -16.13
C LEU A 7 -10.76 2.46 -15.13
N ILE A 8 -10.62 3.50 -14.31
CA ILE A 8 -9.47 3.63 -13.40
C ILE A 8 -9.75 3.07 -11.99
N SER A 9 -11.01 2.83 -11.61
CA SER A 9 -11.33 2.59 -10.19
C SER A 9 -11.43 1.11 -9.78
N ASN A 10 -11.59 0.18 -10.74
CA ASN A 10 -11.99 -1.20 -10.44
C ASN A 10 -10.89 -2.26 -10.62
N TRP A 11 -9.75 -1.89 -11.20
CA TRP A 11 -8.65 -2.80 -11.52
C TRP A 11 -7.57 -2.87 -10.43
N GLU A 12 -7.33 -1.79 -9.67
CA GLU A 12 -6.26 -1.80 -8.65
C GLU A 12 -6.54 -2.69 -7.45
N ILE A 13 -7.77 -2.72 -6.92
CA ILE A 13 -8.04 -3.41 -5.66
C ILE A 13 -8.13 -4.94 -5.84
N ARG A 14 -8.71 -5.41 -6.95
CA ARG A 14 -8.86 -6.86 -7.21
C ARG A 14 -7.51 -7.54 -7.47
N ASP A 15 -6.65 -6.94 -8.28
CA ASP A 15 -5.32 -7.50 -8.59
C ASP A 15 -4.39 -7.53 -7.38
N VAL A 16 -4.55 -6.57 -6.46
CA VAL A 16 -3.81 -6.50 -5.19
C VAL A 16 -4.31 -7.56 -4.20
N LEU A 17 -5.62 -7.82 -4.18
CA LEU A 17 -6.22 -8.79 -3.27
C LEU A 17 -6.06 -10.26 -3.73
N GLU A 18 -6.00 -10.55 -5.02
CA GLU A 18 -5.87 -11.92 -5.52
C GLU A 18 -4.75 -12.07 -6.56
N PRO A 19 -3.48 -12.08 -6.13
CA PRO A 19 -2.36 -12.10 -7.07
C PRO A 19 -2.28 -13.36 -7.94
N SER A 20 -2.94 -14.47 -7.57
CA SER A 20 -3.05 -15.72 -8.32
C SER A 20 -4.04 -15.67 -9.49
N THR A 21 -4.96 -14.69 -9.51
CA THR A 21 -5.91 -14.49 -10.62
C THR A 21 -5.37 -13.51 -11.66
N ARG A 22 -4.16 -12.98 -11.44
CA ARG A 22 -3.43 -12.18 -12.44
C ARG A 22 -3.28 -12.97 -13.73
N GLN A 23 -4.02 -12.58 -14.75
CA GLN A 23 -3.66 -12.96 -16.11
C GLN A 23 -2.29 -12.34 -16.41
N PRO A 24 -1.34 -13.08 -17.01
CA PRO A 24 -0.10 -12.47 -17.47
C PRO A 24 -0.48 -11.34 -18.43
N GLN A 25 -0.23 -10.11 -18.00
CA GLN A 25 -0.42 -8.94 -18.86
C GLN A 25 0.42 -9.17 -20.10
N GLN A 26 -0.24 -9.35 -21.24
CA GLN A 26 0.45 -9.39 -22.50
C GLN A 26 1.22 -8.08 -22.60
N LEU A 27 2.54 -8.16 -22.77
CA LEU A 27 3.35 -6.98 -23.08
C LEU A 27 2.61 -6.25 -24.21
N PRO A 28 2.23 -4.98 -24.03
CA PRO A 28 1.43 -4.28 -25.02
C PRO A 28 2.20 -4.37 -26.35
N LYS A 29 1.55 -4.94 -27.37
CA LYS A 29 2.16 -5.18 -28.69
C LYS A 29 2.70 -3.90 -29.33
N GLN A 30 2.25 -2.76 -28.84
CA GLN A 30 2.80 -1.44 -29.11
C GLN A 30 3.19 -0.81 -27.78
N LEU A 31 4.47 -0.48 -27.65
CA LEU A 31 4.94 0.39 -26.57
C LEU A 31 4.15 1.71 -26.62
N PRO A 32 3.82 2.31 -25.46
CA PRO A 32 3.17 3.61 -25.43
C PRO A 32 3.97 4.59 -26.31
N LYS A 33 3.25 5.31 -27.19
CA LYS A 33 3.82 6.32 -28.08
C LYS A 33 4.76 7.20 -27.26
N GLN A 34 6.04 7.28 -27.64
CA GLN A 34 7.02 8.11 -26.96
C GLN A 34 6.46 9.53 -26.84
N ILE A 35 6.24 9.97 -25.61
CA ILE A 35 5.80 11.33 -25.31
C ILE A 35 7.05 12.19 -25.43
N TYR A 36 7.15 12.96 -26.51
CA TYR A 36 8.20 13.96 -26.67
C TYR A 36 7.74 15.23 -25.97
N ILE A 37 8.44 15.64 -24.91
CA ILE A 37 8.27 16.95 -24.31
C ILE A 37 9.32 17.85 -24.98
N ASN A 38 8.89 18.86 -25.73
CA ASN A 38 9.77 19.79 -26.46
C ASN A 38 10.84 19.13 -27.35
N GLY A 39 10.50 18.05 -28.07
CA GLY A 39 11.41 17.40 -29.03
C GLY A 39 12.52 16.55 -28.40
N GLN A 40 12.56 16.42 -27.07
CA GLN A 40 13.47 15.52 -26.38
C GLN A 40 12.72 14.29 -25.86
N GLN A 41 13.33 13.11 -26.02
CA GLN A 41 12.83 11.93 -25.32
C GLN A 41 13.07 12.12 -23.82
N PRO A 42 12.07 11.90 -22.95
CA PRO A 42 12.29 11.89 -21.52
C PRO A 42 13.29 10.79 -21.20
N LYS A 43 14.51 11.19 -20.82
CA LYS A 43 15.52 10.27 -20.30
C LYS A 43 15.04 9.82 -18.93
N LEU A 44 14.38 8.66 -18.88
CA LEU A 44 14.01 8.02 -17.62
C LEU A 44 15.29 7.77 -16.84
N GLN A 45 15.46 8.48 -15.73
CA GLN A 45 16.58 8.27 -14.83
C GLN A 45 16.34 6.97 -14.05
N PRO A 46 17.36 6.13 -13.83
CA PRO A 46 17.22 4.98 -12.95
C PRO A 46 16.80 5.44 -11.55
N VAL A 47 15.78 4.80 -10.98
CA VAL A 47 15.29 5.06 -9.61
C VAL A 47 15.53 3.80 -8.78
N ALA A 48 16.05 3.97 -7.57
CA ALA A 48 16.16 2.92 -6.57
C ALA A 48 15.16 3.19 -5.44
N PHE A 49 14.42 2.14 -5.04
CA PHE A 49 13.57 2.18 -3.86
C PHE A 49 14.34 1.59 -2.68
N MET A 50 14.33 2.30 -1.56
CA MET A 50 14.94 1.87 -0.30
C MET A 50 13.87 1.91 0.78
N PHE A 51 13.80 0.85 1.59
CA PHE A 51 12.90 0.76 2.71
C PHE A 51 13.71 0.86 4.01
N PRO A 52 13.28 1.68 4.98
CA PRO A 52 13.98 1.81 6.25
C PRO A 52 13.92 0.49 7.04
N GLY A 53 14.90 0.27 7.91
CA GLY A 53 14.88 -0.85 8.86
C GLY A 53 13.97 -0.59 10.07
N GLN A 54 14.02 -1.51 11.04
CA GLN A 54 13.27 -1.41 12.29
C GLN A 54 13.72 -0.19 13.13
N GLY A 55 12.79 0.39 13.89
CA GLY A 55 13.03 1.48 14.84
C GLY A 55 12.38 2.81 14.47
N ALA A 56 11.83 2.93 13.25
CA ALA A 56 11.14 4.11 12.77
C ALA A 56 9.60 4.04 12.92
N GLN A 57 9.07 2.99 13.56
CA GLN A 57 7.64 2.82 13.78
C GLN A 57 7.10 3.75 14.86
N TYR A 58 5.88 4.23 14.69
CA TYR A 58 5.15 5.04 15.68
C TYR A 58 3.63 4.88 15.49
N VAL A 59 2.87 5.20 16.54
CA VAL A 59 1.41 5.17 16.50
C VAL A 59 0.88 6.13 15.45
N ASN A 60 -0.12 5.70 14.68
CA ASN A 60 -0.70 6.43 13.55
C ASN A 60 0.22 6.63 12.35
N MET A 61 1.31 5.86 12.23
CA MET A 61 2.10 5.83 11.00
C MET A 61 1.22 5.48 9.78
N GLY A 62 1.29 6.29 8.73
CA GLY A 62 0.50 6.09 7.52
C GLY A 62 -1.01 6.25 7.70
N LEU A 63 -1.49 6.82 8.82
CA LEU A 63 -2.93 7.02 9.07
C LEU A 63 -3.59 7.87 7.98
N GLU A 64 -2.93 8.92 7.49
CA GLU A 64 -3.49 9.74 6.41
C GLU A 64 -3.71 8.92 5.12
N LEU A 65 -2.78 8.01 4.79
CA LEU A 65 -2.91 7.13 3.63
C LEU A 65 -4.09 6.18 3.73
N THR A 66 -4.50 5.75 4.94
CA THR A 66 -5.70 4.92 5.10
C THR A 66 -6.99 5.68 4.85
N HIS A 67 -6.98 7.00 5.01
CA HIS A 67 -8.12 7.87 4.73
C HIS A 67 -8.18 8.27 3.26
N GLU A 68 -7.03 8.60 2.67
CA GLU A 68 -6.95 9.15 1.31
C GLU A 68 -6.82 8.08 0.23
N ILE A 69 -6.17 6.94 0.51
CA ILE A 69 -5.86 5.91 -0.47
C ILE A 69 -6.59 4.61 -0.13
N SER A 70 -7.69 4.36 -0.84
CA SER A 70 -8.55 3.18 -0.61
C SER A 70 -7.79 1.85 -0.71
N THR A 71 -6.90 1.70 -1.69
CA THR A 71 -6.07 0.49 -1.85
C THR A 71 -5.15 0.26 -0.66
N PHE A 72 -4.59 1.32 -0.05
CA PHE A 72 -3.75 1.23 1.14
C PHE A 72 -4.56 0.72 2.35
N ARG A 73 -5.75 1.30 2.58
CA ARG A 73 -6.65 0.83 3.65
C ARG A 73 -7.00 -0.64 3.50
N VAL A 74 -7.40 -1.04 2.30
CA VAL A 74 -7.77 -2.44 2.00
C VAL A 74 -6.62 -3.41 2.26
N LEU A 75 -5.39 -3.00 1.91
CA LEU A 75 -4.19 -3.80 2.20
C LEU A 75 -3.92 -3.93 3.69
N ILE A 76 -4.03 -2.84 4.46
CA ILE A 76 -3.87 -2.88 5.92
C ILE A 76 -4.94 -3.78 6.56
N ASP A 77 -6.20 -3.65 6.16
CA ASP A 77 -7.30 -4.48 6.65
C ASP A 77 -7.01 -5.96 6.39
N ARG A 78 -6.64 -6.30 5.15
CA ARG A 78 -6.31 -7.69 4.78
C ARG A 78 -5.12 -8.23 5.56
N CYS A 79 -4.03 -7.47 5.64
CA CYS A 79 -2.84 -7.89 6.38
C CYS A 79 -3.18 -8.13 7.85
N SER A 80 -4.01 -7.27 8.46
CA SER A 80 -4.46 -7.47 9.83
C SER A 80 -5.26 -8.76 9.99
N GLU A 81 -6.22 -9.04 9.09
CA GLU A 81 -6.99 -10.29 9.15
C GLU A 81 -6.12 -11.55 8.98
N LEU A 82 -5.12 -11.50 8.09
CA LEU A 82 -4.18 -12.60 7.89
C LEU A 82 -3.26 -12.82 9.10
N LEU A 83 -2.82 -11.73 9.74
CA LEU A 83 -1.89 -11.80 10.87
C LEU A 83 -2.58 -12.08 12.21
N LYS A 84 -3.88 -11.77 12.33
CA LYS A 84 -4.65 -11.93 13.57
C LYS A 84 -4.55 -13.32 14.21
N PRO A 85 -4.60 -14.45 13.47
CA PRO A 85 -4.39 -15.78 14.06
C PRO A 85 -2.97 -16.02 14.59
N HIS A 86 -1.97 -15.31 14.06
CA HIS A 86 -0.56 -15.45 14.42
C HIS A 86 -0.15 -14.52 15.57
N LEU A 87 -0.72 -13.32 15.62
CA LEU A 87 -0.41 -12.31 16.63
C LEU A 87 -1.36 -12.36 17.84
N GLY A 88 -2.52 -13.00 17.71
CA GLY A 88 -3.55 -13.02 18.75
C GLY A 88 -4.24 -11.67 18.97
N ILE A 89 -3.92 -10.67 18.15
CA ILE A 89 -4.46 -9.31 18.23
C ILE A 89 -4.79 -8.81 16.82
N ASP A 90 -5.69 -7.83 16.75
CA ASP A 90 -5.92 -7.08 15.52
C ASP A 90 -4.87 -5.95 15.43
N LEU A 91 -3.99 -6.04 14.43
CA LEU A 91 -2.87 -5.10 14.26
C LEU A 91 -3.34 -3.65 14.11
N ARG A 92 -4.56 -3.43 13.61
CA ARG A 92 -5.15 -2.08 13.48
C ARG A 92 -5.33 -1.39 14.82
N HIS A 93 -5.56 -2.13 15.91
CA HIS A 93 -5.65 -1.55 17.25
C HIS A 93 -4.30 -1.08 17.78
N VAL A 94 -3.19 -1.58 17.24
CA VAL A 94 -1.83 -1.14 17.59
C VAL A 94 -1.40 0.02 16.70
N LEU A 95 -1.68 -0.05 15.40
CA LEU A 95 -1.34 1.01 14.44
C LEU A 95 -2.20 2.26 14.64
N TYR A 96 -3.50 2.10 14.87
CA TYR A 96 -4.50 3.16 14.93
C TYR A 96 -5.37 3.05 16.20
N PRO A 97 -4.77 3.13 17.40
CA PRO A 97 -5.47 3.02 18.66
C PRO A 97 -6.41 4.21 18.88
N LYS A 98 -7.39 4.03 19.76
CA LYS A 98 -8.08 5.17 20.37
C LYS A 98 -7.11 5.98 21.24
N GLN A 99 -7.39 7.26 21.44
CA GLN A 99 -6.53 8.16 22.21
C GLN A 99 -6.16 7.62 23.60
N GLU A 100 -7.09 6.95 24.27
CA GLU A 100 -6.90 6.34 25.60
C GLU A 100 -5.90 5.17 25.60
N GLN A 101 -5.68 4.55 24.44
CA GLN A 101 -4.86 3.35 24.27
C GLN A 101 -3.50 3.65 23.62
N THR A 102 -3.24 4.91 23.25
CA THR A 102 -2.00 5.32 22.55
C THR A 102 -0.73 4.90 23.29
N ASN A 103 -0.69 5.03 24.62
CA ASN A 103 0.49 4.64 25.40
C ASN A 103 0.73 3.13 25.35
N GLN A 104 -0.33 2.34 25.50
CA GLN A 104 -0.26 0.89 25.41
C GLN A 104 0.21 0.44 24.02
N ALA A 105 -0.37 1.02 22.96
CA ALA A 105 0.01 0.74 21.58
C ALA A 105 1.47 1.12 21.29
N THR A 106 1.95 2.24 21.85
CA THR A 106 3.35 2.66 21.75
C THR A 106 4.30 1.63 22.36
N GLU A 107 3.95 1.03 23.50
CA GLU A 107 4.73 -0.06 24.09
C GLU A 107 4.67 -1.35 23.25
N GLN A 108 3.50 -1.69 22.70
CA GLN A 108 3.36 -2.84 21.79
C GLN A 108 4.23 -2.70 20.54
N LEU A 109 4.36 -1.49 19.98
CA LEU A 109 5.25 -1.20 18.85
C LEU A 109 6.75 -1.35 19.16
N LYS A 110 7.15 -1.65 20.40
CA LYS A 110 8.54 -2.02 20.71
C LYS A 110 8.81 -3.52 20.54
N GLN A 111 7.76 -4.34 20.43
CA GLN A 111 7.91 -5.79 20.31
C GLN A 111 8.28 -6.17 18.86
N THR A 112 9.35 -6.96 18.72
CA THR A 112 9.81 -7.42 17.39
C THR A 112 8.75 -8.22 16.66
N SER A 113 7.95 -9.03 17.38
CA SER A 113 6.84 -9.80 16.80
C SER A 113 5.72 -8.94 16.18
N ILE A 114 5.68 -7.64 16.50
CA ILE A 114 4.72 -6.69 15.93
C ILE A 114 5.33 -5.89 14.78
N THR A 115 6.65 -5.74 14.75
CA THR A 115 7.33 -4.76 13.90
C THR A 115 8.18 -5.37 12.80
N GLN A 116 8.27 -6.70 12.73
CA GLN A 116 9.04 -7.48 11.76
C GLN A 116 8.25 -8.74 11.37
#